data_AF-A0ABD4HNR5-F1
#
_entry.id   AF-A0ABD4HNR5-F1
#
_cell.length_a   1.000
_cell.length_b   1.000
_cell.length_c   1.000
_cell.angle_alpha   90.00
_cell.angle_beta   90.00
_cell.angle_gamma   90.00
#
_symmetry.space_group_name_H-M   'P 1'
#
loop_
_entity.id
_entity.type
_entity.pdbx_description
1 polymer ?
#
loop_
_entity_poly.entity_id
_entity_poly.type
_entity_poly.pdbx_seq_one_letter_code
_entity_poly.pdbx_strand_id
1 'polypeptide(L)'
;MAEITNKGPGVLHLTLGLDVFLTYDDTGKKIKTIQLSKSRLGELFRNNIVTRTSITRVKKIGLIIGVNNKLVINIEEIVGLDEKGPIVLNVDNEKTQAKYADKDIFQMSYFEFIASNEQELSPIQIEMLYKINQKYTAYLEEQISAIKAKRRKRNIRRSAIAHQKNSRRK
;
A
#
# COMPACT_ATOMS: atom_id res chain seq x y z
N MET A 1 -11.27 38.43 -0.53
CA MET A 1 -11.62 36.99 -0.53
C MET A 1 -10.37 36.22 -0.90
N ALA A 2 -9.82 35.42 0.01
CA ALA A 2 -8.60 34.65 -0.26
C ALA A 2 -8.97 33.39 -1.06
N GLU A 3 -8.43 33.25 -2.27
CA GLU A 3 -8.46 32.00 -3.02
C GLU A 3 -7.69 30.94 -2.21
N ILE A 4 -8.42 30.01 -1.59
CA ILE A 4 -7.82 28.77 -1.11
C ILE A 4 -7.53 27.95 -2.36
N THR A 5 -6.40 28.23 -3.02
CA THR A 5 -5.85 27.32 -4.01
C THR A 5 -5.50 26.04 -3.27
N ASN A 6 -6.39 25.04 -3.33
CA ASN A 6 -6.14 23.68 -2.87
C ASN A 6 -5.08 23.04 -3.79
N LYS A 7 -3.83 23.53 -3.68
CA LYS A 7 -2.65 22.87 -4.20
C LYS A 7 -2.47 21.62 -3.33
N GLY A 8 -2.63 20.44 -3.93
CA GLY A 8 -2.31 19.19 -3.23
C GLY A 8 -0.88 19.23 -2.68
N PRO A 9 -0.55 18.34 -1.73
CA PRO A 9 0.79 18.31 -1.17
C PRO A 9 1.83 18.21 -2.30
N GLY A 10 2.81 19.13 -2.31
CA GLY A 10 3.85 19.16 -3.35
C GLY A 10 4.60 17.83 -3.45
N VAL A 11 4.74 17.15 -2.31
CA VAL A 11 5.17 15.75 -2.20
C VAL A 11 4.29 15.06 -1.15
N LEU A 12 3.62 13.98 -1.53
CA LEU A 12 2.87 13.14 -0.59
C LEU A 12 3.80 12.11 0.04
N HIS A 13 4.01 12.20 1.36
CA HIS A 13 4.87 11.26 2.06
C HIS A 13 4.08 10.02 2.49
N LEU A 14 4.59 8.85 2.11
CA LEU A 14 3.99 7.55 2.38
C LEU A 14 5.04 6.62 2.98
N THR A 15 4.70 5.97 4.08
CA THR A 15 5.56 4.92 4.65
C THR A 15 5.33 3.63 3.90
N LEU A 16 6.38 3.06 3.31
CA LEU A 16 6.33 1.76 2.66
C LEU A 16 6.09 0.68 3.73
N GLY A 17 5.12 -0.20 3.50
CA GLY A 17 4.70 -1.18 4.50
C GLY A 17 3.37 -1.83 4.21
N LEU A 18 2.69 -2.32 5.25
CA LEU A 18 1.46 -3.13 5.14
C LEU A 18 0.28 -2.44 4.45
N ASP A 19 0.35 -1.12 4.27
CA ASP A 19 -0.72 -0.32 3.67
C ASP A 19 -0.30 0.41 2.38
N VAL A 20 0.96 0.28 1.97
CA VAL A 20 1.52 0.91 0.78
C VAL A 20 2.38 -0.10 0.04
N PHE A 21 1.95 -0.50 -1.15
CA PHE A 21 2.61 -1.51 -1.99
C PHE A 21 3.10 -0.89 -3.29
N LEU A 22 4.21 -1.44 -3.79
CA LEU A 22 4.74 -1.12 -5.11
C LEU A 22 4.44 -2.27 -6.04
N THR A 23 3.95 -1.96 -7.24
CA THR A 23 3.94 -2.92 -8.34
C THR A 23 5.08 -2.59 -9.28
N TYR A 24 5.65 -3.62 -9.89
CA TYR A 24 6.79 -3.49 -10.78
C TYR A 24 6.39 -3.87 -12.20
N ASP A 25 7.18 -3.41 -13.15
CA ASP A 25 7.15 -3.96 -14.49
C ASP A 25 7.65 -5.42 -14.49
N ASP A 26 7.45 -6.08 -15.62
CA ASP A 26 7.69 -7.51 -15.74
C ASP A 26 9.20 -7.84 -15.60
N THR A 27 10.06 -6.82 -15.76
CA THR A 27 11.50 -6.92 -15.57
C THR A 27 11.95 -6.68 -14.12
N GLY A 28 11.05 -6.18 -13.26
CA GLY A 28 11.37 -5.79 -11.88
C GLY A 28 12.23 -4.53 -11.75
N LYS A 29 12.48 -3.82 -12.86
CA LYS A 29 13.41 -2.68 -12.91
C LYS A 29 12.70 -1.33 -12.84
N LYS A 30 11.38 -1.28 -12.99
CA LYS A 30 10.60 -0.04 -12.91
C LYS A 30 9.38 -0.24 -12.05
N ILE A 31 9.03 0.78 -11.28
CA ILE A 31 7.79 0.80 -10.51
C ILE A 31 6.65 1.17 -11.46
N LYS A 32 5.58 0.39 -11.55
CA LYS A 32 4.40 0.71 -12.38
C LYS A 32 3.37 1.51 -11.58
N THR A 33 3.05 1.06 -10.38
CA THR A 33 2.06 1.73 -9.52
C THR A 33 2.48 1.73 -8.06
N ILE A 34 1.96 2.72 -7.32
CA ILE A 34 2.02 2.79 -5.86
C ILE A 34 0.60 2.61 -5.35
N GLN A 35 0.33 1.47 -4.75
CA GLN A 35 -0.99 1.07 -4.26
C GLN A 35 -1.15 1.41 -2.78
N LEU A 36 -2.20 2.17 -2.46
CA LEU A 36 -2.65 2.45 -1.11
C LEU A 36 -3.79 1.51 -0.72
N SER A 37 -3.70 0.94 0.48
CA SER A 37 -4.84 0.26 1.10
C SER A 37 -5.98 1.25 1.37
N LYS A 38 -7.21 0.74 1.41
CA LYS A 38 -8.38 1.55 1.80
C LYS A 38 -8.23 2.19 3.18
N SER A 39 -7.54 1.52 4.10
CA SER A 39 -7.28 2.04 5.45
C SER A 39 -6.43 3.30 5.40
N ARG A 40 -5.30 3.22 4.68
CA ARG A 40 -4.37 4.35 4.53
C ARG A 40 -4.97 5.48 3.73
N LEU A 41 -5.69 5.16 2.66
CA LEU A 41 -6.47 6.15 1.91
C LEU A 41 -7.44 6.90 2.83
N GLY A 42 -8.20 6.17 3.66
CA GLY A 42 -9.12 6.76 4.63
C GLY A 42 -8.42 7.62 5.69
N GLU A 43 -7.21 7.25 6.12
CA GLU A 43 -6.39 8.06 7.04
C GLU A 43 -5.98 9.39 6.42
N LEU A 44 -5.51 9.37 5.17
CA LEU A 44 -5.12 10.59 4.45
C LEU A 44 -6.29 11.58 4.32
N PHE A 45 -7.51 11.08 4.09
CA PHE A 45 -8.72 11.90 4.05
C PHE A 45 -9.11 12.43 5.43
N ARG A 46 -9.16 11.57 6.46
CA ARG A 46 -9.55 11.98 7.82
C ARG A 46 -8.62 13.04 8.39
N ASN A 47 -7.34 12.97 8.06
CA ASN A 47 -6.32 13.91 8.53
C ASN A 47 -6.20 15.14 7.63
N ASN A 48 -7.09 15.32 6.65
CA ASN A 48 -7.06 16.43 5.68
C ASN A 48 -5.73 16.58 4.91
N ILE A 49 -4.97 15.49 4.75
CA ILE A 49 -3.72 15.48 3.98
C ILE A 49 -4.03 15.59 2.48
N VAL A 50 -5.11 14.94 2.05
CA VAL A 50 -5.64 15.02 0.68
C VAL A 50 -7.16 15.13 0.70
N THR A 51 -7.70 15.70 -0.37
CA THR A 51 -9.14 15.74 -0.67
C THR A 51 -9.45 14.85 -1.86
N ARG A 52 -10.74 14.60 -2.12
CA ARG A 52 -11.18 13.71 -3.22
C ARG A 52 -10.56 14.13 -4.56
N THR A 53 -10.38 15.43 -4.74
CA THR A 53 -9.81 16.03 -5.94
C THR A 53 -8.30 16.18 -5.87
N SER A 54 -7.71 16.42 -4.68
CA SER A 54 -6.26 16.65 -4.59
C SER A 54 -5.46 15.36 -4.66
N ILE A 55 -6.03 14.21 -4.27
CA ILE A 55 -5.30 12.93 -4.28
C ILE A 55 -4.89 12.51 -5.70
N THR A 56 -5.75 12.71 -6.70
CA THR A 56 -5.42 12.41 -8.10
C THR A 56 -4.52 13.47 -8.73
N ARG A 57 -4.28 14.60 -8.05
CA ARG A 57 -3.38 15.69 -8.49
C ARG A 57 -1.98 15.59 -7.90
N VAL A 58 -1.70 14.58 -7.08
CA VAL A 58 -0.37 14.33 -6.52
C VAL A 58 0.61 14.07 -7.68
N LYS A 59 1.71 14.83 -7.70
CA LYS A 59 2.76 14.71 -8.72
C LYS A 59 3.99 13.97 -8.23
N LYS A 60 4.20 13.91 -6.92
CA LYS A 60 5.37 13.29 -6.30
C LYS A 60 4.98 12.55 -5.04
N ILE A 61 5.55 11.38 -4.85
CA ILE A 61 5.41 10.55 -3.65
C ILE A 61 6.78 10.37 -3.02
N GLY A 62 6.90 10.76 -1.75
CA GLY A 62 8.08 10.47 -0.94
C GLY A 62 7.87 9.15 -0.19
N LEU A 63 8.56 8.09 -0.60
CA LEU A 63 8.54 6.81 0.09
C LEU A 63 9.50 6.83 1.28
N ILE A 64 8.93 6.72 2.47
CA ILE A 64 9.67 6.57 3.72
C ILE A 64 9.76 5.07 4.03
N ILE A 65 10.97 4.56 4.20
CA ILE A 65 11.18 3.18 4.62
C ILE A 65 11.02 3.14 6.14
N GLY A 66 9.86 2.66 6.62
CA GLY A 66 9.61 2.48 8.04
C GLY A 66 10.03 1.09 8.50
N VAL A 67 10.67 1.00 9.67
CA VAL A 67 10.91 -0.27 10.36
C VAL A 67 9.63 -0.65 11.10
N ASN A 68 9.02 -1.77 10.74
CA ASN A 68 7.93 -2.34 11.53
C ASN A 68 8.51 -3.30 12.56
N ASN A 69 8.34 -3.03 13.86
CA ASN A 69 8.89 -3.83 14.96
C ASN A 69 8.49 -5.32 14.93
N LYS A 70 7.45 -5.71 14.17
CA LYS A 70 7.00 -7.10 13.99
C LYS A 70 7.60 -7.80 12.77
N LEU A 71 8.29 -7.05 11.90
CA LEU A 71 8.88 -7.54 10.67
C LEU A 71 10.35 -7.13 10.70
N VAL A 72 11.20 -8.05 11.14
CA VAL A 72 12.66 -7.83 11.19
C VAL A 72 13.15 -7.78 9.75
N ILE A 73 13.33 -6.57 9.24
CA ILE A 73 14.05 -6.34 8.00
C ILE A 73 15.51 -6.22 8.40
N ASN A 74 16.32 -7.26 8.15
CA ASN A 74 17.77 -7.17 8.29
C ASN A 74 18.27 -6.02 7.41
N ILE A 75 18.66 -4.91 8.05
CA ILE A 75 19.16 -3.71 7.39
C ILE A 75 20.51 -4.01 6.72
N GLU A 76 21.30 -4.92 7.29
CA GLU A 76 22.58 -5.39 6.72
C GLU A 76 22.42 -6.14 5.38
N GLU A 77 21.25 -6.74 5.10
CA GLU A 77 20.94 -7.35 3.79
C GLU A 77 20.54 -6.30 2.73
N ILE A 78 20.33 -5.06 3.15
CA ILE A 78 19.86 -3.95 2.33
C ILE A 78 20.97 -2.89 2.29
N VAL A 79 21.99 -3.18 1.47
CA VAL A 79 23.10 -2.26 1.20
C VAL A 79 22.53 -0.92 0.69
N GLY A 80 22.84 0.18 1.38
CA GLY A 80 22.50 1.54 0.94
C GLY A 80 21.27 2.18 1.58
N LEU A 81 20.73 1.61 2.65
CA LEU A 81 19.73 2.26 3.53
C LEU A 81 20.39 3.37 4.37
N ASP A 82 21.07 4.31 3.71
CA ASP A 82 21.46 5.56 4.37
C ASP A 82 20.17 6.26 4.81
N GLU A 83 20.10 6.72 6.06
CA GLU A 83 18.97 7.44 6.69
C GLU A 83 18.59 8.77 6.00
N LYS A 84 19.07 9.01 4.78
CA LYS A 84 18.97 10.24 4.00
C LYS A 84 17.61 10.38 3.31
N GLY A 85 16.58 10.61 4.12
CA GLY A 85 15.30 11.15 3.65
C GLY A 85 14.45 10.21 2.77
N PRO A 86 13.29 10.68 2.31
CA PRO A 86 12.36 9.88 1.52
C PRO A 86 12.88 9.66 0.09
N ILE A 87 12.65 8.47 -0.45
CA ILE A 87 12.87 8.18 -1.88
C ILE A 87 11.71 8.78 -2.67
N VAL A 88 12.00 9.74 -3.53
CA VAL A 88 10.97 10.48 -4.27
C VAL A 88 10.67 9.80 -5.60
N LEU A 89 9.38 9.54 -5.84
CA LEU A 89 8.85 9.01 -7.08
C LEU A 89 7.96 10.03 -7.76
N ASN A 90 8.17 10.23 -9.05
CA ASN A 90 7.26 11.02 -9.87
C ASN A 90 6.00 10.20 -10.19
N VAL A 91 4.84 10.86 -10.14
CA VAL A 91 3.53 10.30 -10.45
C VAL A 91 3.06 10.89 -11.77
N ASP A 92 2.58 10.03 -12.66
CA ASP A 92 1.82 10.42 -13.83
C ASP A 92 0.39 10.79 -13.37
N ASN A 93 0.21 12.07 -13.03
CA ASN A 93 -1.05 12.56 -12.49
C ASN A 93 -2.16 12.58 -13.55
N GLU A 94 -1.83 12.70 -14.84
CA GLU A 94 -2.80 12.65 -15.94
C GLU A 94 -3.38 11.24 -16.07
N LYS A 95 -2.52 10.22 -16.16
CA LYS A 95 -2.98 8.83 -16.19
C LYS A 95 -3.69 8.45 -14.89
N THR A 96 -3.19 8.92 -13.74
CA THR A 96 -3.85 8.68 -12.45
C THR A 96 -5.25 9.29 -12.42
N GLN A 97 -5.43 10.53 -12.91
CA GLN A 97 -6.76 11.15 -13.02
C GLN A 97 -7.66 10.39 -14.00
N ALA A 98 -7.14 10.07 -15.19
CA ALA A 98 -7.89 9.33 -16.20
C ALA A 98 -8.40 7.98 -15.68
N LYS A 99 -7.59 7.28 -14.86
CA LYS A 99 -7.99 6.02 -14.23
C LYS A 99 -9.21 6.13 -13.32
N TYR A 100 -9.43 7.30 -12.72
CA TYR A 100 -10.47 7.55 -11.71
C TYR A 100 -11.53 8.57 -12.13
N ALA A 101 -11.53 9.06 -13.37
CA ALA A 101 -12.40 10.14 -13.83
C ALA A 101 -13.90 9.90 -13.50
N ASP A 102 -14.37 8.66 -13.67
CA ASP A 102 -15.76 8.28 -13.43
C ASP A 102 -15.93 7.27 -12.29
N LYS A 103 -14.93 7.17 -11.39
CA LYS A 103 -14.93 6.16 -10.31
C LYS A 103 -15.01 6.82 -8.95
N ASP A 104 -15.87 6.26 -8.10
CA ASP A 104 -15.84 6.58 -6.68
C ASP A 104 -14.70 5.82 -5.98
N ILE A 105 -13.62 6.54 -5.70
CA ILE A 105 -12.43 6.01 -5.02
C ILE A 105 -12.73 5.36 -3.65
N PHE A 106 -13.85 5.70 -3.00
CA PHE A 106 -14.23 5.12 -1.71
C PHE A 106 -14.92 3.75 -1.83
N GLN A 107 -15.41 3.41 -3.02
CA GLN A 107 -16.00 2.09 -3.29
C GLN A 107 -14.94 1.06 -3.68
N MET A 108 -13.73 1.51 -4.01
CA MET A 108 -12.64 0.64 -4.41
C MET A 108 -11.97 -0.04 -3.20
N SER A 109 -11.38 -1.21 -3.44
CA SER A 109 -10.62 -1.98 -2.45
C SER A 109 -9.27 -1.32 -2.13
N TYR A 110 -8.71 -0.58 -3.08
CA TYR A 110 -7.45 0.14 -2.99
C TYR A 110 -7.42 1.31 -3.98
N PHE A 111 -6.47 2.22 -3.77
CA PHE A 111 -6.18 3.33 -4.69
C PHE A 111 -4.76 3.17 -5.24
N GLU A 112 -4.52 3.55 -6.49
CA GLU A 112 -3.22 3.41 -7.14
C GLU A 112 -2.80 4.72 -7.77
N PHE A 113 -1.60 5.17 -7.42
CA PHE A 113 -0.90 6.17 -8.21
C PHE A 113 -0.18 5.46 -9.35
N ILE A 114 -0.28 6.01 -10.56
CA ILE A 114 0.50 5.54 -11.69
C ILE A 114 1.86 6.24 -11.63
N ALA A 115 2.93 5.46 -11.50
CA ALA A 115 4.27 6.03 -11.49
C ALA A 115 4.61 6.57 -12.89
N SER A 116 5.35 7.66 -12.95
CA SER A 116 5.88 8.17 -14.22
C SER A 116 6.84 7.15 -14.83
N ASN A 117 6.95 7.15 -16.16
CA ASN A 117 7.99 6.41 -16.87
C ASN A 117 9.39 7.00 -16.62
N GLU A 118 9.45 8.29 -16.30
CA GLU A 118 10.65 9.02 -15.91
C GLU A 118 10.87 8.84 -14.40
N GLN A 119 11.70 7.86 -14.06
CA GLN A 119 12.07 7.53 -12.68
C GLN A 119 13.55 7.83 -12.49
N GLU A 120 13.84 8.73 -11.56
CA GLU A 120 15.21 9.09 -11.15
C GLU A 120 15.69 8.16 -10.03
N LEU A 121 15.45 6.85 -10.16
CA LEU A 121 15.90 5.86 -9.20
C LEU A 121 17.16 5.17 -9.70
N SER A 122 18.15 5.05 -8.82
CA SER A 122 19.31 4.21 -9.10
C SER A 122 18.91 2.72 -9.07
N PRO A 123 19.64 1.84 -9.79
CA PRO A 123 19.40 0.39 -9.74
C PRO A 123 19.38 -0.18 -8.32
N ILE A 124 20.25 0.35 -7.44
CA ILE A 124 20.34 -0.05 -6.03
C ILE A 124 19.05 0.34 -5.28
N GLN A 125 18.51 1.54 -5.52
CA GLN A 125 17.25 1.98 -4.90
C GLN A 125 16.07 1.10 -5.35
N ILE A 126 16.02 0.74 -6.63
CA ILE A 126 14.98 -0.15 -7.17
C ILE A 126 15.06 -1.53 -6.51
N GLU A 127 16.25 -2.11 -6.45
CA GLU A 127 16.48 -3.43 -5.83
C GLU A 127 16.11 -3.41 -4.34
N MET A 128 16.50 -2.36 -3.63
CA MET A 128 16.14 -2.16 -2.22
C MET A 128 14.63 -2.09 -2.03
N LEU A 129 13.94 -1.23 -2.76
CA LEU A 129 12.49 -1.09 -2.68
C LEU A 129 11.79 -2.42 -3.01
N TYR A 130 12.29 -3.14 -4.01
CA TYR A 130 11.77 -4.43 -4.41
C TYR A 130 11.87 -5.47 -3.28
N LYS A 131 13.05 -5.61 -2.68
CA LYS A 131 13.27 -6.52 -1.53
C LYS A 131 12.36 -6.18 -0.35
N ILE A 132 12.23 -4.89 -0.02
CA ILE A 132 11.35 -4.44 1.07
C ILE A 132 9.89 -4.77 0.76
N ASN A 133 9.44 -4.45 -0.45
CA ASN A 133 8.08 -4.70 -0.89
C ASN A 133 7.74 -6.20 -0.88
N GLN A 134 8.68 -7.06 -1.30
CA GLN A 134 8.54 -8.52 -1.22
C GLN A 134 8.39 -9.02 0.22
N LYS A 135 9.24 -8.54 1.14
CA LYS A 135 9.17 -8.92 2.56
C LYS A 135 7.80 -8.55 3.17
N TYR A 136 7.28 -7.36 2.89
CA TYR A 136 5.95 -6.95 3.34
C TYR A 136 4.81 -7.77 2.71
N THR A 137 4.91 -8.06 1.41
CA THR A 137 3.92 -8.88 0.70
C THR A 137 3.85 -10.29 1.27
N ALA A 138 5.00 -10.97 1.44
CA ALA A 138 5.06 -12.30 2.01
C ALA A 138 4.47 -12.35 3.44
N TYR A 139 4.80 -11.36 4.27
CA TYR A 139 4.23 -11.26 5.61
C TYR A 139 2.70 -11.11 5.60
N LEU A 140 2.15 -10.30 4.69
CA LEU A 140 0.70 -10.19 4.57
C LEU A 140 0.04 -11.48 4.13
N GLU A 141 0.62 -12.18 3.17
CA GLU A 141 0.13 -13.48 2.73
C GLU A 141 0.11 -14.51 3.87
N GLU A 142 1.16 -14.51 4.71
CA GLU A 142 1.23 -15.33 5.91
C GLU A 142 0.10 -14.99 6.90
N GLN A 143 -0.10 -13.70 7.20
CA GLN A 143 -1.18 -13.24 8.09
C GLN A 143 -2.57 -13.61 7.56
N ILE A 144 -2.81 -13.40 6.27
CA ILE A 144 -4.07 -13.77 5.61
C ILE A 144 -4.31 -15.27 5.70
N SER A 145 -3.28 -16.07 5.46
CA SER A 145 -3.34 -17.53 5.54
C SER A 145 -3.62 -18.01 6.96
N ALA A 146 -2.97 -17.41 7.96
CA ALA A 146 -3.20 -17.68 9.37
C ALA A 146 -4.65 -17.34 9.80
N ILE A 147 -5.18 -16.20 9.34
CA ILE A 147 -6.57 -15.79 9.60
C ILE A 147 -7.55 -16.78 8.96
N LYS A 148 -7.34 -17.17 7.70
CA LYS A 148 -8.18 -18.15 6.99
C LYS A 148 -8.16 -19.51 7.71
N ALA A 149 -6.99 -19.98 8.14
CA ALA A 149 -6.85 -21.22 8.91
C ALA A 149 -7.59 -21.15 10.26
N LYS A 150 -7.48 -20.04 11.00
CA LYS A 150 -8.21 -19.82 12.26
C LYS A 150 -9.73 -19.82 12.04
N ARG A 151 -10.22 -19.18 10.96
CA ARG A 151 -11.65 -19.18 10.60
C ARG A 151 -12.15 -20.59 10.26
N ARG A 152 -11.39 -21.36 9.48
CA ARG A 152 -11.72 -22.75 9.15
C ARG A 152 -11.84 -23.61 10.41
N LYS A 153 -10.87 -23.53 11.33
CA LYS A 153 -10.92 -24.26 12.62
C LYS A 153 -12.15 -23.89 13.44
N ARG A 154 -12.54 -22.61 13.50
CA ARG A 154 -13.76 -22.16 14.20
C ARG A 154 -15.04 -22.72 13.56
N ASN A 155 -15.12 -22.71 12.23
CA ASN A 155 -16.30 -23.23 11.52
C ASN A 155 -16.48 -24.73 11.73
N ILE A 156 -15.41 -25.51 11.66
CA ILE A 156 -15.43 -26.96 11.95
C ILE A 156 -15.90 -27.23 13.38
N ARG A 157 -15.40 -26.47 14.36
CA ARG A 157 -15.85 -26.61 15.76
C ARG A 157 -17.34 -26.28 15.90
N ARG A 158 -17.82 -25.21 15.25
CA ARG A 158 -19.24 -24.82 15.28
C ARG A 158 -20.14 -25.88 14.65
N SER A 159 -19.77 -26.44 13.50
CA SER A 159 -20.55 -27.49 12.83
C SER A 159 -20.57 -28.79 13.64
N ALA A 160 -19.45 -29.19 14.25
CA ALA A 160 -19.40 -30.36 15.13
C ALA A 160 -20.34 -30.24 16.34
N ILE A 161 -20.36 -29.06 16.99
CA ILE A 161 -21.27 -28.79 18.12
C ILE A 161 -22.74 -28.82 17.66
N ALA A 162 -23.06 -28.24 16.50
CA ALA A 162 -24.41 -28.25 15.96
C ALA A 162 -24.90 -29.67 15.65
N HIS A 163 -24.04 -30.52 15.05
CA HIS A 163 -24.34 -31.92 14.80
C HIS A 163 -24.59 -32.71 16.10
N GLN A 164 -23.76 -32.53 17.13
CA GLN A 164 -23.97 -33.19 18.43
C GLN A 164 -25.26 -32.74 19.13
N LYS A 165 -25.67 -31.47 19.01
CA LYS A 165 -26.94 -31.00 19.57
C LYS A 165 -28.15 -31.62 18.86
N ASN A 166 -28.08 -31.76 17.53
CA ASN A 166 -29.18 -32.36 16.76
C ASN A 166 -29.28 -33.87 16.97
N SER A 167 -28.17 -34.58 17.18
CA SER A 167 -28.19 -36.02 17.47
C SER A 167 -28.71 -36.37 18.87
N ARG A 168 -28.66 -35.43 19.82
CA ARG A 168 -29.18 -35.59 21.19
C ARG A 168 -30.66 -35.21 21.36
N ARG A 169 -31.28 -34.67 20.31
CA ARG A 169 -32.70 -34.26 20.29
C ARG A 169 -33.59 -35.24 19.52
N LYS A 170 -33.01 -36.32 18.98
CA LYS A 170 -33.72 -37.49 18.44
C LYS A 170 -33.62 -38.61 19.46
#